data_AF-A0AAN8X2R2-F1
#
_entry.id   AF-A0AAN8X2R2-F1
#
_cell.length_a   1.000
_cell.length_b   1.000
_cell.length_c   1.000
_cell.angle_alpha   90.00
_cell.angle_beta   90.00
_cell.angle_gamma   90.00
#
_symmetry.space_group_name_H-M   'P 1'
#
loop_
_entity.id
_entity.type
_entity.pdbx_description
1 polymer ?
#
loop_
_entity_poly.entity_id
_entity_poly.type
_entity_poly.pdbx_seq_one_letter_code
_entity_poly.pdbx_strand_id
1 'polypeptide(L)'
;MRKSIVFDKATPDVFYCPIDKPTSFEKMLVRSRPLKKLCEFDGRRLPEDYKSDCYNDVDESEYACKEKKRIMMRKVSEEAEQADTAGESSNMHNSL
;
A
#
# COMPACT_ATOMS: atom_id res chain seq x y z
N MET A 1 -5.09 -3.98 -19.04
CA MET A 1 -3.68 -4.33 -18.71
C MET A 1 -3.65 -4.81 -17.26
N ARG A 2 -3.07 -5.99 -16.97
CA ARG A 2 -3.14 -6.57 -15.62
C ARG A 2 -2.33 -5.72 -14.63
N LYS A 3 -3.02 -5.33 -13.58
CA LYS A 3 -2.62 -4.46 -12.48
C LYS A 3 -1.65 -5.23 -11.57
N SER A 4 -0.34 -5.02 -11.72
CA SER A 4 0.71 -5.86 -11.10
C SER A 4 1.13 -5.42 -9.69
N ILE A 5 0.28 -4.64 -9.01
CA ILE A 5 0.49 -4.28 -7.60
C ILE A 5 -0.46 -5.13 -6.78
N VAL A 6 0.09 -5.92 -5.85
CA VAL A 6 -0.68 -6.72 -4.90
C VAL A 6 -0.59 -6.06 -3.52
N PHE A 7 -1.73 -5.98 -2.84
CA PHE A 7 -1.84 -5.47 -1.48
C PHE A 7 -2.48 -6.53 -0.60
N ASP A 8 -1.86 -6.81 0.55
CA ASP A 8 -2.36 -7.77 1.53
C ASP A 8 -2.83 -7.04 2.79
N LYS A 9 -4.05 -7.35 3.23
CA LYS A 9 -4.64 -6.77 4.45
C LYS A 9 -3.87 -7.16 5.70
N ALA A 10 -3.21 -8.32 5.70
CA ALA A 10 -2.39 -8.76 6.83
C ALA A 10 -1.09 -7.96 6.97
N THR A 11 -0.64 -7.30 5.89
CA THR A 11 0.60 -6.52 5.86
C THR A 11 0.35 -5.12 5.26
N PRO A 12 -0.45 -4.28 5.95
CA PRO A 12 -0.98 -3.04 5.38
C PRO A 12 0.07 -1.95 5.12
N ASP A 13 1.30 -2.13 5.62
CA ASP A 13 2.42 -1.19 5.45
C ASP A 13 3.31 -1.49 4.25
N VAL A 14 3.03 -2.58 3.52
CA VAL A 14 3.78 -2.96 2.32
C VAL A 14 2.86 -3.22 1.14
N PHE A 15 3.45 -3.15 -0.05
CA PHE A 15 2.85 -3.63 -1.29
C PHE A 15 3.82 -4.59 -1.96
N TYR A 16 3.34 -5.38 -2.91
CA TYR A 16 4.15 -6.32 -3.66
C TYR A 16 4.10 -5.98 -5.15
N CYS A 17 5.27 -5.85 -5.76
CA CYS A 17 5.42 -5.57 -7.20
C CYS A 17 6.34 -6.60 -7.86
N PRO A 18 6.17 -6.87 -9.16
CA PRO A 18 7.05 -7.75 -9.92
C PRO A 18 8.47 -7.22 -9.96
N ILE A 19 9.45 -8.12 -9.91
CA ILE A 19 10.89 -7.78 -10.06
C ILE A 19 11.30 -7.81 -11.53
N ASP A 20 10.72 -8.74 -12.29
CA ASP A 20 11.01 -9.00 -13.69
C ASP A 20 9.72 -9.13 -14.52
N LYS A 21 9.86 -9.27 -15.84
CA LYS A 21 8.73 -9.44 -16.75
C LYS A 21 8.05 -10.78 -16.46
N PRO A 22 6.80 -10.80 -15.96
CA PRO A 22 6.14 -12.06 -15.66
C PRO A 22 5.78 -12.81 -16.96
N THR A 23 6.08 -14.10 -17.00
CA THR A 23 5.68 -15.00 -18.09
C THR A 23 4.26 -15.54 -17.89
N SER A 24 3.85 -15.71 -16.64
CA SER A 24 2.48 -16.03 -16.21
C SER A 24 2.24 -15.51 -14.78
N PHE A 25 1.00 -15.58 -14.30
CA PHE A 25 0.67 -15.15 -12.91
C PHE A 25 1.29 -16.08 -11.86
N GLU A 26 1.22 -17.39 -12.09
CA GLU A 26 1.80 -18.42 -11.20
C GLU A 26 3.32 -18.32 -11.08
N LYS A 27 3.98 -17.73 -12.09
CA LYS A 27 5.43 -17.55 -12.15
C LYS A 27 5.85 -16.10 -11.87
N MET A 28 4.96 -15.25 -11.37
CA MET A 28 5.28 -13.87 -11.06
C MET A 28 6.11 -13.80 -9.77
N LEU A 29 7.40 -13.47 -9.90
CA LEU A 29 8.24 -13.19 -8.74
C LEU A 29 8.01 -11.75 -8.29
N VAL A 30 7.45 -11.59 -7.10
CA VAL A 30 7.18 -10.29 -6.49
C VAL A 30 8.10 -10.02 -5.31
N ARG A 31 8.37 -8.73 -5.05
CA ARG A 31 9.08 -8.27 -3.86
C ARG A 31 8.21 -7.35 -3.03
N SER A 32 8.29 -7.47 -1.70
CA SER A 32 7.64 -6.53 -0.80
C SER A 32 8.40 -5.19 -0.77
N ARG A 33 7.65 -4.11 -0.79
CA ARG A 33 8.14 -2.72 -0.73
C ARG A 33 7.29 -1.92 0.25
N PRO A 34 7.87 -0.96 1.00
CA PRO A 34 7.10 -0.10 1.90
C PRO A 34 6.03 0.69 1.14
N LEU A 35 4.84 0.86 1.71
CA LEU A 35 3.74 1.60 1.08
C LEU A 35 4.12 3.04 0.70
N LYS A 36 5.06 3.67 1.42
CA LYS A 36 5.59 5.00 1.06
C LYS A 36 6.25 5.06 -0.33
N LYS A 37 6.79 3.93 -0.80
CA LYS A 37 7.41 3.77 -2.13
C LYS A 37 6.38 3.57 -3.24
N LEU A 38 5.14 3.19 -2.91
CA LEU A 38 4.09 3.09 -3.92
C LEU A 38 3.76 4.51 -4.40
N CYS A 39 3.93 4.80 -5.68
CA CYS A 39 3.73 6.13 -6.26
C CYS A 39 4.44 7.21 -5.42
N GLU A 40 5.75 7.04 -5.22
CA GLU A 40 6.65 7.96 -4.52
C GLU A 40 6.75 9.30 -5.24
N PHE A 41 6.74 9.30 -6.57
CA PHE A 41 6.91 10.50 -7.40
C PHE A 41 5.60 11.04 -7.96
N ASP A 42 4.45 10.64 -7.40
CA ASP A 42 3.12 11.06 -7.82
C ASP A 42 2.82 10.80 -9.32
N GLY A 43 3.44 9.77 -9.91
CA GLY A 43 3.33 9.49 -11.35
C GLY A 43 3.93 10.57 -12.25
N ARG A 44 4.81 11.42 -11.71
CA ARG A 44 5.59 12.41 -12.46
C ARG A 44 6.79 11.74 -13.12
N ARG A 45 7.51 12.50 -13.95
CA ARG A 45 8.77 12.04 -14.54
C ARG A 45 9.75 11.68 -13.42
N LEU A 46 10.32 10.48 -13.49
CA LEU A 46 11.32 9.99 -12.55
C LEU A 46 12.66 10.74 -12.73
N PRO A 47 13.43 10.92 -11.66
CA PRO A 47 14.81 11.40 -11.75
C PRO A 47 15.66 10.58 -12.72
N GLU A 48 16.64 11.21 -13.37
CA GLU A 48 17.50 10.55 -14.35
C GLU A 48 18.37 9.43 -13.75
N ASP A 49 18.72 9.56 -12.48
CA ASP A 49 19.48 8.58 -11.70
C ASP A 49 18.60 7.62 -10.89
N TYR A 50 17.27 7.65 -11.11
CA TYR A 50 16.34 6.77 -10.41
C TYR A 50 16.63 5.31 -10.74
N LYS A 51 16.79 4.51 -9.68
CA LYS A 51 16.94 3.05 -9.80
C LYS A 51 15.59 2.40 -9.58
N SER A 52 15.00 1.95 -10.69
CA SER A 52 13.75 1.19 -10.72
C SER A 52 13.78 0.05 -9.70
N ASP A 53 12.83 0.06 -8.77
CA ASP A 53 12.70 -0.91 -7.68
C ASP A 53 11.56 -1.92 -7.89
N CYS A 54 10.74 -1.70 -8.92
CA CYS A 54 9.72 -2.58 -9.48
C CYS A 54 9.86 -2.66 -11.00
N TYR A 55 9.50 -3.79 -11.61
CA TYR A 55 9.60 -3.97 -13.06
C TYR A 55 8.85 -2.87 -13.84
N ASN A 56 9.57 -2.15 -14.69
CA ASN A 56 9.08 -1.03 -15.51
C ASN A 56 8.39 0.10 -14.70
N ASP A 57 8.87 0.38 -13.49
CA ASP A 57 8.34 1.48 -12.64
C ASP A 57 6.82 1.39 -12.46
N VAL A 58 6.29 0.17 -12.38
CA VAL A 58 4.84 -0.05 -12.32
C VAL A 58 4.21 0.49 -11.05
N ASP A 59 5.01 0.66 -10.00
CA ASP A 59 4.70 1.37 -8.77
C ASP A 59 4.50 2.89 -8.96
N GLU A 60 4.95 3.47 -10.07
CA GLU A 60 4.75 4.88 -10.46
C GLU A 60 3.66 5.05 -11.53
N SER A 61 2.99 3.95 -11.89
CA SER A 61 1.87 4.00 -12.84
C SER A 61 0.67 4.75 -12.26
N GLU A 62 -0.17 5.30 -13.14
CA GLU A 62 -1.45 5.93 -12.75
C GLU A 62 -2.31 5.00 -11.87
N TYR A 63 -2.26 3.69 -12.15
CA TYR A 63 -2.94 2.69 -11.35
C TYR A 63 -2.37 2.59 -9.94
N ALA A 64 -1.05 2.52 -9.79
CA ALA A 64 -0.40 2.46 -8.49
C ALA A 64 -0.72 3.70 -7.64
N CYS A 65 -0.73 4.88 -8.24
CA CYS A 65 -1.12 6.12 -7.56
C CYS A 65 -2.58 6.11 -7.08
N LYS A 66 -3.51 5.57 -7.88
CA LYS A 66 -4.91 5.39 -7.46
C LYS A 66 -5.02 4.41 -6.29
N GLU A 67 -4.24 3.32 -6.33
CA GLU A 67 -4.22 2.35 -5.24
C GLU A 67 -3.62 2.92 -3.95
N LYS A 68 -2.53 3.69 -4.02
CA LYS A 68 -1.98 4.40 -2.85
C LYS A 68 -3.05 5.23 -2.16
N LYS A 69 -3.79 6.04 -2.92
CA LYS A 69 -4.90 6.86 -2.40
C LYS A 69 -5.99 5.99 -1.75
N ARG A 70 -6.40 4.91 -2.42
CA ARG A 70 -7.41 3.97 -1.92
C ARG A 70 -6.99 3.27 -0.62
N ILE A 71 -5.72 2.88 -0.50
CA ILE A 71 -5.17 2.25 0.71
C ILE A 71 -5.09 3.25 1.85
N MET A 72 -4.58 4.46 1.59
CA MET A 72 -4.50 5.50 2.63
C MET A 72 -5.88 5.89 3.16
N MET A 73 -6.89 6.02 2.30
CA MET A 73 -8.27 6.28 2.73
C MET A 73 -8.82 5.17 3.64
N ARG A 74 -8.49 3.90 3.36
CA ARG A 74 -8.90 2.77 4.21
C ARG A 74 -8.22 2.78 5.57
N LYS A 75 -6.93 3.10 5.63
CA LYS A 75 -6.22 3.22 6.91
C LYS A 75 -6.87 4.28 7.80
N VAL A 76 -7.18 5.45 7.23
CA VAL A 76 -7.86 6.52 7.95
C VAL A 76 -9.24 6.07 8.46
N SER A 77 -10.01 5.32 7.67
CA SER A 77 -11.31 4.81 8.16
C SER A 77 -11.16 3.75 9.26
N GLU A 78 -10.20 2.83 9.12
CA GLU A 78 -9.95 1.78 10.12
C GLU A 78 -9.41 2.37 11.43
N GLU A 79 -8.52 3.38 11.36
CA GLU A 79 -8.04 4.14 12.50
C GLU A 79 -9.17 4.91 13.20
N ALA A 80 -10.10 5.51 12.43
CA ALA A 80 -11.26 6.20 12.98
C ALA A 80 -12.22 5.24 13.70
N GLU A 81 -12.49 4.06 13.14
CA GLU A 81 -13.31 3.02 13.79
C GLU A 81 -12.64 2.47 15.05
N GLN A 82 -11.31 2.32 15.06
CA GLN A 82 -10.55 1.86 16.23
C GLN A 82 -10.50 2.91 17.35
N ALA A 83 -10.45 4.21 17.01
CA ALA A 83 -10.49 5.29 18.00
C ALA A 83 -11.82 5.34 18.77
N ASP A 84 -12.93 4.99 18.12
CA ASP A 84 -14.27 5.01 18.75
C ASP A 84 -14.45 3.85 19.75
N THR A 85 -13.87 2.68 19.46
CA THR A 85 -13.96 1.49 20.33
C THR A 85 -13.06 1.53 21.57
N ALA A 86 -12.04 2.41 21.59
CA ALA A 86 -11.14 2.57 22.73
C ALA A 86 -11.69 3.50 23.83
N GLY A 87 -12.78 4.23 23.57
CA GLY A 87 -13.36 5.20 24.50
C GLY A 87 -14.30 4.63 25.57
N GLU A 88 -14.68 3.34 25.50
CA GLU A 88 -15.81 2.80 26.27
C GLU A 88 -15.43 1.86 27.42
N SER A 89 -14.16 1.83 27.86
CA SER A 89 -13.69 0.96 28.97
C SER A 89 -13.31 1.67 30.28
N SER A 90 -13.48 2.98 30.42
CA SER A 90 -13.01 3.72 31.61
C SER A 90 -14.09 4.25 32.57
N ASN A 91 -15.36 3.83 32.49
CA ASN A 91 -16.42 4.41 33.33
C ASN A 91 -17.37 3.43 34.03
N MET A 92 -16.85 2.34 34.58
CA MET A 92 -17.44 1.70 35.75
C MET A 92 -16.32 1.49 36.76
N HIS A 93 -16.33 2.23 37.86
CA HIS A 93 -15.77 1.93 39.19
C HIS A 93 -15.56 3.26 39.93
N ASN A 94 -16.66 3.92 40.30
CA ASN A 94 -16.67 4.69 41.54
C ASN A 94 -18.12 4.83 42.04
N SER A 95 -18.58 3.76 42.68
CA SER A 95 -19.60 3.84 43.72
C SER A 95 -19.06 3.04 44.89
N LEU A 96 -18.69 3.74 45.95
CA LEU A 96 -18.99 3.46 47.36
C LEU A 96 -18.45 4.61 48.22
#